data_AF-A0A1M4VAU4-F1
#
_entry.id   AF-A0A1M4VAU4-F1
#
_cell.length_a   1.000
_cell.length_b   1.000
_cell.length_c   1.000
_cell.angle_alpha   90.00
_cell.angle_beta   90.00
_cell.angle_gamma   90.00
#
_symmetry.space_group_name_H-M   'P 1'
#
loop_
_entity.id
_entity.type
_entity.pdbx_description
1 polymer ?
#
loop_
_entity_poly.entity_id
_entity_poly.type
_entity_poly.pdbx_seq_one_letter_code
_entity_poly.pdbx_strand_id
1 'polypeptide(L)'
;MTRLIALALIAASPVYAADFSEGSTAKSWNLYAEAPALFEAKVVDITCEVTGDCPDNCGDGDRQLGLLRAADGVLVFPNKNAQSGFQGATVDLLPFCDKQVEVDGLLIEDEDIQGATNIYLVQKVREVGSEDWVKANTWSKVWAAKYPEAKGKGPWFRRDPRVNAHLAETGHFGLGLEKDAELIKELFE
;
A
#
# COMPACT_ATOMS: atom_id res chain seq x y z
N MET A 1 37.98 -51.96 8.84
CA MET A 1 37.79 -50.57 8.37
C MET A 1 36.30 -50.32 8.29
N THR A 2 35.72 -49.67 9.29
CA THR A 2 34.29 -49.35 9.30
C THR A 2 34.15 -47.93 9.83
N ARG A 3 34.06 -46.97 8.90
CA ARG A 3 33.83 -45.56 9.22
C ARG A 3 32.35 -45.39 9.53
N LEU A 4 32.01 -45.18 10.80
CA LEU A 4 30.70 -44.69 11.22
C LEU A 4 30.58 -43.22 10.79
N ILE A 5 29.74 -42.96 9.79
CA ILE A 5 29.33 -41.61 9.40
C ILE A 5 28.18 -41.24 10.33
N ALA A 6 28.44 -40.38 11.31
CA ALA A 6 27.41 -39.78 12.14
C ALA A 6 26.69 -38.70 11.32
N LEU A 7 25.45 -38.98 10.94
CA LEU A 7 24.57 -38.02 10.27
C LEU A 7 24.06 -37.03 11.34
N ALA A 8 24.56 -35.80 11.34
CA ALA A 8 24.05 -34.75 12.20
C ALA A 8 22.64 -34.35 11.72
N LEU A 9 21.62 -34.70 12.50
CA LEU A 9 20.27 -34.15 12.33
C LEU A 9 20.32 -32.66 12.66
N ILE A 10 20.25 -31.82 11.64
CA ILE A 10 19.95 -30.40 11.79
C ILE A 10 18.50 -30.34 12.26
N ALA A 11 18.31 -30.04 13.55
CA ALA A 11 16.99 -29.71 14.06
C ALA A 11 16.50 -28.47 13.30
N ALA A 12 15.46 -28.64 12.48
CA ALA A 12 14.75 -27.52 11.89
C ALA A 12 14.10 -26.74 13.04
N SER A 13 14.73 -25.65 13.45
CA SER A 13 14.10 -24.69 14.36
C SER A 13 12.78 -24.26 13.71
N PRO A 14 11.66 -24.24 14.46
CA PRO A 14 10.44 -23.66 13.93
C PRO A 14 10.76 -22.22 13.49
N VAL A 15 10.44 -21.90 12.24
CA VAL A 15 10.42 -20.52 11.77
C VAL A 15 9.33 -19.84 12.60
N TYR A 16 9.74 -19.19 13.69
CA TYR A 16 8.86 -18.27 14.38
C TYR A 16 8.47 -17.20 13.37
N ALA A 17 7.17 -16.96 13.20
CA ALA A 17 6.70 -15.80 12.47
C ALA A 17 7.40 -14.58 13.07
N ALA A 18 8.09 -13.81 12.23
CA ALA A 18 8.82 -12.63 12.70
C ALA A 18 7.82 -11.64 13.32
N ASP A 19 8.12 -11.18 14.53
CA ASP A 19 7.35 -10.09 15.14
C ASP A 19 7.81 -8.77 14.52
N PHE A 20 7.03 -8.26 13.57
CA PHE A 20 7.33 -6.99 12.91
C PHE A 20 6.99 -5.77 13.77
N SER A 21 6.38 -5.94 14.96
CA SER A 21 6.01 -4.80 15.80
C SER A 21 7.21 -4.15 16.52
N GLU A 22 8.30 -4.89 16.67
CA GLU A 22 9.48 -4.43 17.41
C GLU A 22 10.09 -3.18 16.76
N GLY A 23 10.25 -2.11 17.55
CA GLY A 23 10.85 -0.85 17.10
C GLY A 23 9.96 0.03 16.22
N SER A 24 8.77 -0.43 15.84
CA SER A 24 7.81 0.38 15.07
C SER A 24 7.36 1.60 15.86
N THR A 25 7.26 2.73 15.15
CA THR A 25 6.74 4.00 15.68
C THR A 25 5.45 4.42 14.98
N ALA A 26 4.80 3.47 14.30
CA ALA A 26 3.55 3.69 13.60
C ALA A 26 2.45 4.15 14.56
N LYS A 27 1.69 5.15 14.12
CA LYS A 27 0.55 5.66 14.88
C LYS A 27 -0.70 4.89 14.49
N SER A 28 -1.33 4.25 15.46
CA SER A 28 -2.64 3.62 15.32
C SER A 28 -3.67 4.58 14.69
N TRP A 29 -4.50 4.04 13.80
CA TRP A 29 -5.68 4.71 13.23
C TRP A 29 -6.99 4.16 13.81
N ASN A 30 -6.89 3.23 14.76
CA ASN A 30 -8.00 2.46 15.33
C ASN A 30 -8.76 1.66 14.26
N LEU A 31 -8.07 1.16 13.24
CA LEU A 31 -8.62 0.22 12.29
C LEU A 31 -8.74 -1.17 12.95
N TYR A 32 -9.74 -1.93 12.56
CA TYR A 32 -9.85 -3.33 12.97
C TYR A 32 -8.62 -4.11 12.44
N ALA A 33 -8.11 -5.00 13.28
CA ALA A 33 -6.96 -5.87 12.98
C ALA A 33 -5.65 -5.17 12.57
N GLU A 34 -5.48 -3.88 12.89
CA GLU A 34 -4.20 -3.20 12.66
C GLU A 34 -3.15 -3.60 13.71
N ALA A 35 -1.94 -3.87 13.24
CA ALA A 35 -0.75 -4.05 14.07
C ALA A 35 0.39 -3.14 13.56
N PRO A 36 1.15 -2.49 14.45
CA PRO A 36 2.36 -1.79 14.03
C PRO A 36 3.35 -2.78 13.40
N ALA A 37 3.98 -2.37 12.31
CA ALA A 37 4.98 -3.18 11.62
C ALA A 37 6.12 -2.31 11.07
N LEU A 38 7.35 -2.74 11.37
CA LEU A 38 8.61 -2.22 10.89
C LEU A 38 9.38 -3.36 10.23
N PHE A 39 9.78 -3.20 8.97
CA PHE A 39 10.55 -4.21 8.26
C PHE A 39 11.32 -3.62 7.07
N GLU A 40 12.35 -4.36 6.65
CA GLU A 40 13.07 -4.12 5.40
C GLU A 40 12.33 -4.75 4.21
N ALA A 41 12.30 -4.07 3.07
CA ALA A 41 11.70 -4.56 1.84
C ALA A 41 12.35 -3.92 0.59
N LYS A 42 12.21 -4.59 -0.55
CA LYS A 42 12.44 -3.98 -1.86
C LYS A 42 11.15 -3.31 -2.33
N VAL A 43 11.22 -2.07 -2.81
CA VAL A 43 10.08 -1.45 -3.51
C VAL A 43 10.01 -1.99 -4.94
N VAL A 44 8.86 -2.52 -5.33
CA VAL A 44 8.66 -3.24 -6.61
C VAL A 44 7.37 -2.80 -7.29
N ASP A 45 7.24 -3.02 -8.60
CA ASP A 45 5.95 -3.03 -9.29
C ASP A 45 5.27 -4.39 -9.07
N ILE A 46 4.08 -4.39 -8.48
CA ILE A 46 3.33 -5.61 -8.19
C ILE A 46 3.04 -6.40 -9.47
N THR A 47 2.76 -5.72 -10.58
CA THR A 47 2.46 -6.39 -11.85
C THR A 47 3.68 -7.12 -12.38
N CYS A 48 4.86 -6.50 -12.31
CA CYS A 48 6.12 -7.11 -12.67
C CYS A 48 6.38 -8.38 -11.85
N GLU A 49 6.23 -8.32 -10.52
CA GLU A 49 6.48 -9.48 -9.65
C GLU A 49 5.52 -10.65 -9.93
N VAL A 50 4.26 -10.35 -10.23
CA VAL A 50 3.24 -11.39 -10.45
C VAL A 50 3.27 -11.95 -11.87
N THR A 51 3.61 -11.14 -12.87
CA THR A 51 3.39 -11.48 -14.29
C THR A 51 4.66 -11.50 -15.15
N GLY A 52 5.73 -10.84 -14.70
CA GLY A 52 6.94 -10.59 -15.49
C GLY A 52 6.85 -9.39 -16.44
N ASP A 53 5.72 -8.67 -16.49
CA ASP A 53 5.60 -7.39 -17.22
C ASP A 53 6.24 -6.27 -16.40
N CYS A 54 7.53 -6.00 -16.69
CA CYS A 54 8.38 -5.12 -15.90
C CYS A 54 8.74 -3.85 -16.69
N PRO A 55 7.89 -2.80 -16.64
CA PRO A 55 8.26 -1.51 -17.20
C PRO A 55 9.41 -0.87 -16.40
N ASP A 56 10.17 0.01 -17.04
CA ASP A 56 11.20 0.80 -16.36
C ASP A 56 10.61 1.64 -15.22
N ASN A 57 11.43 1.92 -14.20
CA ASN A 57 11.08 2.79 -13.07
C ASN A 57 9.74 2.45 -12.40
N CYS A 58 9.44 1.15 -12.28
CA CYS A 58 8.20 0.64 -11.71
C CYS A 58 6.93 1.26 -12.35
N GLY A 59 7.01 1.61 -13.65
CA GLY A 59 5.92 2.21 -14.41
C GLY A 59 5.58 3.65 -14.03
N ASP A 60 6.56 4.44 -13.58
CA ASP A 60 6.50 5.91 -13.44
C ASP A 60 5.32 6.44 -12.59
N GLY A 61 4.79 5.60 -11.68
CA GLY A 61 3.67 5.94 -10.81
C GLY A 61 2.28 5.63 -11.39
N ASP A 62 2.22 5.05 -12.59
CA ASP A 62 0.98 4.53 -13.20
C ASP A 62 0.68 3.08 -12.77
N ARG A 63 1.62 2.42 -12.08
CA ARG A 63 1.47 1.06 -11.52
C ARG A 63 1.24 1.10 -10.01
N GLN A 64 0.63 0.03 -9.48
CA GLN A 64 0.61 -0.20 -8.04
C GLN A 64 1.98 -0.73 -7.60
N LEU A 65 2.56 -0.07 -6.60
CA LEU A 65 3.83 -0.50 -6.04
C LEU A 65 3.60 -1.40 -4.83
N GLY A 66 4.51 -2.36 -4.65
CA GLY A 66 4.53 -3.32 -3.57
C GLY A 66 5.81 -3.24 -2.78
N LEU A 67 5.85 -4.00 -1.68
CA LEU A 67 7.01 -4.15 -0.81
C LEU A 67 7.34 -5.64 -0.73
N LEU A 68 8.41 -6.06 -1.39
CA LEU A 68 8.90 -7.44 -1.27
C LEU A 68 9.74 -7.54 -0.01
N ARG A 69 9.15 -8.08 1.06
CA ARG A 69 9.75 -8.09 2.40
C ARG A 69 11.00 -8.96 2.44
N ALA A 70 12.09 -8.41 2.99
CA ALA A 70 13.40 -9.06 2.97
C ALA A 70 13.47 -10.31 3.85
N ALA A 71 12.68 -10.36 4.93
CA ALA A 71 12.71 -11.44 5.91
C ALA A 71 12.20 -12.78 5.36
N ASP A 72 11.20 -12.75 4.48
CA ASP A 72 10.44 -13.93 4.06
C ASP A 72 10.02 -13.93 2.57
N GLY A 73 10.34 -12.87 1.82
CA GLY A 73 9.97 -12.74 0.40
C GLY A 73 8.48 -12.54 0.17
N VAL A 74 7.71 -12.21 1.21
CA VAL A 74 6.27 -11.94 1.08
C VAL A 74 6.05 -10.60 0.40
N LEU A 75 5.16 -10.59 -0.59
CA LEU A 75 4.71 -9.36 -1.24
C LEU A 75 3.66 -8.67 -0.37
N VAL A 76 4.01 -7.51 0.18
CA VAL A 76 3.15 -6.66 0.99
C VAL A 76 2.54 -5.55 0.13
N PHE A 77 1.26 -5.27 0.36
CA PHE A 77 0.43 -4.36 -0.43
C PHE A 77 0.22 -3.01 0.29
N PRO A 78 1.02 -1.97 0.01
CA PRO A 78 0.90 -0.66 0.64
C PRO A 78 -0.27 0.14 0.06
N ASN A 79 -1.50 -0.28 0.37
CA ASN A 79 -2.72 0.30 -0.20
C ASN A 79 -3.01 1.72 0.29
N LYS A 80 -2.38 2.14 1.40
CA LYS A 80 -2.66 3.40 2.06
C LYS A 80 -1.38 4.09 2.52
N ASN A 81 -1.34 5.42 2.40
CA ASN A 81 -0.32 6.25 3.02
C ASN A 81 -0.83 6.94 4.31
N ALA A 82 -0.02 7.78 4.94
CA ALA A 82 -0.34 8.47 6.18
C ALA A 82 -1.39 9.59 6.07
N GLN A 83 -2.08 9.75 4.94
CA GLN A 83 -3.12 10.78 4.75
C GLN A 83 -4.52 10.17 4.89
N SER A 84 -5.44 10.80 5.61
CA SER A 84 -6.76 10.21 5.89
C SER A 84 -7.73 10.19 4.70
N GLY A 85 -7.49 10.96 3.64
CA GLY A 85 -8.42 11.13 2.51
C GLY A 85 -8.35 10.06 1.43
N PHE A 86 -8.28 8.76 1.76
CA PHE A 86 -8.26 7.66 0.75
C PHE A 86 -7.12 7.72 -0.29
N GLN A 87 -5.97 8.31 0.05
CA GLN A 87 -4.77 8.30 -0.80
C GLN A 87 -3.98 6.99 -0.70
N GLY A 88 -3.52 6.46 -1.83
CA GLY A 88 -2.61 5.31 -1.88
C GLY A 88 -1.15 5.69 -1.69
N ALA A 89 -0.27 4.68 -1.55
CA ALA A 89 1.15 4.87 -1.26
C ALA A 89 2.08 4.97 -2.47
N THR A 90 1.62 4.64 -3.68
CA THR A 90 2.46 4.63 -4.90
C THR A 90 3.32 5.90 -5.05
N VAL A 91 2.72 7.08 -4.89
CA VAL A 91 3.44 8.36 -5.04
C VAL A 91 4.56 8.51 -4.02
N ASP A 92 4.36 8.01 -2.80
CA ASP A 92 5.32 8.08 -1.71
C ASP A 92 6.46 7.06 -1.86
N LEU A 93 6.18 5.92 -2.50
CA LEU A 93 7.14 4.84 -2.72
C LEU A 93 7.90 4.93 -4.04
N LEU A 94 7.35 5.60 -5.05
CA LEU A 94 7.98 5.74 -6.38
C LEU A 94 9.43 6.24 -6.35
N PRO A 95 9.84 7.21 -5.51
CA PRO A 95 11.24 7.64 -5.41
C PRO A 95 12.23 6.55 -4.95
N PHE A 96 11.70 5.44 -4.44
CA PHE A 96 12.42 4.30 -3.93
C PHE A 96 12.28 3.06 -4.82
N CYS A 97 11.69 3.18 -6.02
CA CYS A 97 11.58 2.06 -6.96
C CYS A 97 12.92 1.31 -7.10
N ASP A 98 12.85 -0.02 -7.01
CA ASP A 98 13.98 -0.97 -7.01
C ASP A 98 14.99 -0.86 -5.86
N LYS A 99 14.79 0.07 -4.92
CA LYS A 99 15.67 0.25 -3.76
C LYS A 99 15.23 -0.62 -2.59
N GLN A 100 16.21 -0.96 -1.76
CA GLN A 100 15.99 -1.51 -0.43
C GLN A 100 15.63 -0.38 0.54
N VAL A 101 14.51 -0.56 1.24
CA VAL A 101 13.98 0.40 2.20
C VAL A 101 13.63 -0.26 3.52
N GLU A 102 13.66 0.51 4.60
CA GLU A 102 12.90 0.23 5.80
C GLU A 102 11.58 1.01 5.73
N VAL A 103 10.48 0.34 6.07
CA VAL A 103 9.15 0.93 6.14
C VAL A 103 8.57 0.77 7.54
N ASP A 104 7.85 1.78 8.00
CA ASP A 104 7.18 1.79 9.31
C ASP A 104 5.71 2.22 9.13
N GLY A 105 4.78 1.45 9.67
CA GLY A 105 3.38 1.54 9.32
C GLY A 105 2.49 0.54 10.05
N LEU A 106 1.27 0.39 9.54
CA LEU A 106 0.27 -0.52 10.11
C LEU A 106 0.01 -1.67 9.13
N LEU A 107 0.30 -2.89 9.54
CA LEU A 107 -0.05 -4.11 8.84
C LEU A 107 -1.44 -4.54 9.30
N ILE A 108 -2.30 -4.90 8.35
CA ILE A 108 -3.64 -5.41 8.60
C ILE A 108 -3.67 -6.85 8.10
N GLU A 109 -4.03 -7.74 9.02
CA GLU A 109 -4.29 -9.15 8.77
C GLU A 109 -5.65 -9.48 9.37
N ASP A 110 -6.65 -9.69 8.52
CA ASP A 110 -8.01 -9.93 8.93
C ASP A 110 -8.39 -11.39 8.62
N GLU A 111 -8.58 -12.19 9.67
CA GLU A 111 -8.97 -13.60 9.54
C GLU A 111 -10.41 -13.79 9.03
N ASP A 112 -11.28 -12.79 9.22
CA ASP A 112 -12.67 -12.80 8.79
C ASP A 112 -12.82 -12.48 7.28
N ILE A 113 -11.82 -11.82 6.67
CA ILE A 113 -11.78 -11.51 5.25
C ILE A 113 -10.75 -12.39 4.56
N GLN A 114 -11.23 -13.47 3.92
CA GLN A 114 -10.36 -14.39 3.19
C GLN A 114 -9.53 -13.65 2.13
N GLY A 115 -8.20 -13.69 2.29
CA GLY A 115 -7.24 -13.04 1.39
C GLY A 115 -6.88 -11.60 1.74
N ALA A 116 -7.43 -11.03 2.81
CA ALA A 116 -6.98 -9.76 3.38
C ALA A 116 -5.70 -9.94 4.22
N THR A 117 -4.67 -10.48 3.56
CA THR A 117 -3.35 -10.71 4.14
C THR A 117 -2.36 -9.73 3.54
N ASN A 118 -1.44 -9.21 4.35
CA ASN A 118 -0.39 -8.28 3.91
C ASN A 118 -0.90 -6.93 3.39
N ILE A 119 -2.03 -6.44 3.88
CA ILE A 119 -2.50 -5.08 3.58
C ILE A 119 -1.75 -4.11 4.49
N TYR A 120 -1.16 -3.08 3.92
CA TYR A 120 -0.26 -2.20 4.66
C TYR A 120 -0.59 -0.71 4.47
N LEU A 121 -0.56 0.01 5.58
CA LEU A 121 -0.60 1.46 5.61
C LEU A 121 0.82 1.96 5.94
N VAL A 122 1.57 2.36 4.92
CA VAL A 122 2.90 2.92 5.13
C VAL A 122 2.78 4.34 5.71
N GLN A 123 3.49 4.59 6.80
CA GLN A 123 3.55 5.93 7.41
C GLN A 123 4.89 6.61 7.17
N LYS A 124 5.97 5.84 7.17
CA LYS A 124 7.31 6.31 6.91
C LYS A 124 8.09 5.31 6.08
N VAL A 125 9.06 5.82 5.33
CA VAL A 125 9.99 5.05 4.51
C VAL A 125 11.36 5.72 4.56
N ARG A 126 12.43 4.91 4.55
CA ARG A 126 13.81 5.37 4.35
C ARG A 126 14.58 4.30 3.59
N GLU A 127 15.62 4.68 2.87
CA GLU A 127 16.56 3.70 2.30
C GLU A 127 17.30 2.97 3.43
N VAL A 128 17.58 1.67 3.25
CA VAL A 128 18.34 0.89 4.23
C VAL A 128 19.69 1.55 4.51
N GLY A 129 20.03 1.73 5.78
CA GLY A 129 21.26 2.40 6.22
C GLY A 129 21.17 3.94 6.28
N SER A 130 20.04 4.53 5.88
CA SER A 130 19.76 5.94 6.11
C SER A 130 19.24 6.18 7.53
N GLU A 131 19.55 7.33 8.11
CA GLU A 131 18.92 7.81 9.36
C GLU A 131 17.64 8.63 9.08
N ASP A 132 17.47 9.10 7.84
CA ASP A 132 16.45 10.07 7.45
C ASP A 132 15.13 9.40 7.04
N TRP A 133 14.14 9.47 7.92
CA TRP A 133 12.77 9.03 7.63
C TRP A 133 12.00 10.04 6.79
N VAL A 134 11.45 9.58 5.66
CA VAL A 134 10.48 10.31 4.85
C VAL A 134 9.07 9.90 5.25
N LYS A 135 8.18 10.86 5.48
CA LYS A 135 6.76 10.57 5.74
C LYS A 135 6.05 10.26 4.43
N ALA A 136 5.26 9.19 4.42
CA ALA A 136 4.39 8.85 3.29
C ALA A 136 3.12 9.73 3.31
N ASN A 137 3.25 10.99 2.90
CA ASN A 137 2.15 11.96 2.91
C ASN A 137 2.17 12.98 1.76
N THR A 138 2.85 12.64 0.67
CA THR A 138 3.10 13.55 -0.45
C THR A 138 1.99 13.56 -1.48
N TRP A 139 1.16 12.52 -1.53
CA TRP A 139 0.11 12.34 -2.54
C TRP A 139 -0.74 13.60 -2.77
N SER A 140 -1.26 14.23 -1.71
CA SER A 140 -2.14 15.40 -1.88
C SER A 140 -1.43 16.62 -2.47
N LYS A 141 -0.11 16.75 -2.25
CA LYS A 141 0.70 17.82 -2.87
C LYS A 141 0.89 17.53 -4.35
N VAL A 142 1.21 16.28 -4.70
CA VAL A 142 1.38 15.86 -6.10
C VAL A 142 0.08 15.99 -6.87
N TRP A 143 -1.04 15.57 -6.29
CA TRP A 143 -2.37 15.76 -6.86
C TRP A 143 -2.69 17.23 -7.11
N ALA A 144 -2.46 18.11 -6.14
CA ALA A 144 -2.74 19.53 -6.28
C ALA A 144 -1.85 20.20 -7.36
N ALA A 145 -0.60 19.73 -7.52
CA ALA A 145 0.28 20.19 -8.58
C ALA A 145 -0.19 19.71 -9.97
N LYS A 146 -0.75 18.49 -10.05
CA LYS A 146 -1.30 17.93 -11.29
C LYS A 146 -2.60 18.59 -11.72
N TYR A 147 -3.42 19.04 -10.76
CA TYR A 147 -4.75 19.63 -10.99
C TYR A 147 -4.88 21.02 -10.33
N PRO A 148 -4.14 22.04 -10.78
CA PRO A 148 -4.16 23.38 -10.18
C PRO A 148 -5.54 24.08 -10.27
N GLU A 149 -6.41 23.63 -11.17
CA GLU A 149 -7.78 24.09 -11.36
C GLU A 149 -8.77 23.51 -10.34
N ALA A 150 -8.44 22.40 -9.67
CA ALA A 150 -9.28 21.69 -8.70
C ALA A 150 -9.36 22.39 -7.31
N LYS A 151 -9.69 23.69 -7.34
CA LYS A 151 -9.74 24.59 -6.18
C LYS A 151 -10.99 24.35 -5.32
N GLY A 152 -10.88 24.59 -4.01
CA GLY A 152 -12.03 24.56 -3.10
C GLY A 152 -11.67 24.05 -1.70
N LYS A 153 -12.69 23.87 -0.85
CA LYS A 153 -12.58 23.22 0.46
C LYS A 153 -13.10 21.77 0.39
N GLY A 154 -12.80 20.98 1.41
CA GLY A 154 -13.26 19.59 1.53
C GLY A 154 -12.33 18.55 0.90
N PRO A 155 -12.77 17.27 0.87
CA PRO A 155 -11.96 16.16 0.36
C PRO A 155 -11.56 16.34 -1.10
N TRP A 156 -10.35 15.90 -1.46
CA TRP A 156 -9.81 16.06 -2.82
C TRP A 156 -10.68 15.38 -3.88
N PHE A 157 -11.22 14.20 -3.60
CA PHE A 157 -11.96 13.37 -4.56
C PHE A 157 -13.26 14.03 -5.03
N ARG A 158 -13.85 14.94 -4.23
CA ARG A 158 -15.01 15.75 -4.66
C ARG A 158 -14.68 16.82 -5.69
N ARG A 159 -13.39 17.05 -5.93
CA ARG A 159 -12.88 18.07 -6.85
C ARG A 159 -11.96 17.48 -7.91
N ASP A 160 -11.72 16.18 -7.87
CA ASP A 160 -10.85 15.51 -8.83
C ASP A 160 -11.54 15.48 -10.19
N PRO A 161 -10.90 16.00 -11.25
CA PRO A 161 -11.53 16.06 -12.57
C PRO A 161 -11.84 14.67 -13.14
N ARG A 162 -11.09 13.62 -12.76
CA ARG A 162 -11.35 12.24 -13.19
C ARG A 162 -12.60 11.69 -12.51
N VAL A 163 -12.75 11.91 -11.20
CA VAL A 163 -13.95 11.51 -10.46
C VAL A 163 -15.18 12.24 -11.03
N ASN A 164 -15.07 13.54 -11.24
CA ASN A 164 -16.17 14.33 -11.79
C ASN A 164 -16.51 13.93 -13.23
N ALA A 165 -15.53 13.54 -14.05
CA ALA A 165 -15.77 12.99 -15.37
C ALA A 165 -16.57 11.67 -15.32
N HIS A 166 -16.19 10.74 -14.43
CA HIS A 166 -16.93 9.49 -14.26
C HIS A 166 -18.36 9.71 -13.76
N LEU A 167 -18.57 10.64 -12.82
CA LEU A 167 -19.90 11.00 -12.34
C LEU A 167 -20.77 11.60 -13.46
N ALA A 168 -20.18 12.45 -14.31
CA ALA A 168 -20.89 13.03 -15.45
C ALA A 168 -21.28 11.98 -16.51
N GLU A 169 -20.49 10.91 -16.63
CA GLU A 169 -20.74 9.81 -17.56
C GLU A 169 -21.77 8.81 -17.01
N THR A 170 -21.66 8.44 -15.73
CA THR A 170 -22.34 7.25 -15.19
C THR A 170 -23.26 7.51 -14.01
N GLY A 171 -23.32 8.74 -13.50
CA GLY A 171 -24.09 9.09 -12.31
C GLY A 171 -23.37 8.71 -11.00
N HIS A 172 -24.00 9.00 -9.87
CA HIS A 172 -23.48 8.72 -8.53
C HIS A 172 -23.43 7.23 -8.19
N PHE A 173 -24.35 6.44 -8.73
CA PHE A 173 -24.41 5.00 -8.53
C PHE A 173 -23.59 4.21 -9.57
N GLY A 174 -23.09 4.88 -10.63
CA GLY A 174 -22.34 4.23 -11.70
C GLY A 174 -23.19 3.32 -12.61
N LEU A 175 -24.51 3.47 -12.58
CA LEU A 175 -25.48 2.65 -13.32
C LEU A 175 -26.04 3.34 -14.58
N GLY A 176 -25.52 4.52 -14.92
CA GLY A 176 -26.02 5.39 -15.99
C GLY A 176 -27.00 6.44 -15.48
N LEU A 177 -27.05 7.58 -16.17
CA LEU A 177 -27.75 8.79 -15.71
C LEU A 177 -29.25 8.61 -15.52
N GLU A 178 -29.91 7.82 -16.36
CA GLU A 178 -31.34 7.53 -16.24
C GLU A 178 -31.63 6.76 -14.95
N LYS A 179 -30.86 5.69 -14.69
CA LYS A 179 -31.03 4.90 -13.46
C LYS A 179 -30.64 5.68 -12.21
N ASP A 180 -29.65 6.56 -12.32
CA ASP A 180 -29.26 7.47 -11.24
C ASP A 180 -30.42 8.38 -10.82
N ALA A 181 -31.12 8.97 -11.80
CA ALA A 181 -32.26 9.84 -11.54
C ALA A 181 -33.44 9.10 -10.89
N GLU A 182 -33.73 7.88 -11.34
CA GLU A 182 -34.74 7.02 -10.71
C GLU A 182 -34.42 6.74 -9.23
N LEU A 183 -33.18 6.33 -8.96
CA LEU A 183 -32.74 5.97 -7.60
C LEU A 183 -32.66 7.18 -6.68
N ILE A 184 -32.23 8.34 -7.18
CA ILE A 184 -32.22 9.58 -6.38
C ILE A 184 -33.63 9.91 -5.91
N LYS A 185 -34.60 9.85 -6.83
CA LYS A 185 -36.01 10.09 -6.51
C LYS A 185 -36.55 9.07 -5.52
N GLU A 186 -36.25 7.79 -5.69
CA GLU A 186 -36.73 6.73 -4.78
C GLU A 186 -36.15 6.84 -3.37
N LEU A 187 -34.86 7.16 -3.25
CA LEU A 187 -34.13 7.08 -1.99
C LEU A 187 -34.11 8.39 -1.20
N PHE A 188 -34.31 9.54 -1.85
CA PHE A 188 -34.07 10.84 -1.24
C PHE A 188 -35.16 11.90 -1.45
N GLU A 189 -36.18 11.65 -2.28
CA GLU A 189 -37.31 12.59 -2.54
C GLU A 189 -38.66 11.99 -2.11
#